data_AF-L2FMB3-F1
#
_entry.id   AF-L2FMB3-F1
#
_cell.length_a   1.000
_cell.length_b   1.000
_cell.length_c   1.000
_cell.angle_alpha   90.00
_cell.angle_beta   90.00
_cell.angle_gamma   90.00
#
_symmetry.space_group_name_H-M   'P 1'
#
loop_
_entity.id
_entity.type
_entity.pdbx_description
1 polymer ?
#
loop_
_entity_poly.entity_id
_entity_poly.type
_entity_poly.pdbx_seq_one_letter_code
_entity_poly.pdbx_strand_id
1 'polypeptide(L)'
;MDPRHSPLPEHAQRSGNVMSVGAVMSDENETSADAGSVSSETIMSAASASGGDEAEQPLPPTTLEEMPENLAESSRENRPSKQSDEDADYEKRMEEYRQRYEEDLRRHFPQLSNDDEEDDEDDEDDPLDPFTQSLLSAWDPETDTIDPRIHNPDDRDDPTPLPPQIETDELYMNDYIPTDWQQAYKPGTSIVLVPHKPANPHGYAAYATPANVNPSDWGYNDWLLARSRSEHALHHRPTPYTSMTEKQRRTAGLPPPFERDYSEHPTEPQASVSLKLVNFLSGGPWSGPAVFLCEVTQGARAFAMPQRVVAKFQDPMFFQASPPPDQPFYNRANFNRSREAGAYEQLRKTNCHGAPHLAPAYFGAFTAEIRTTNPALIGDEPFLPRSVGVILLEHIDGVSISSLCDRHGPEGALTPRYHDAPRNAFGQLDMSPASRLDMLKTFMDGFVRQLFAGVYQEEAISPDHILVAPAAHGRARVAMIHYRDSLVDCKCMKPQRKYDDFPHPPHPYTIFKDAYHLSALEGWFPCQWMDKDNDELEEWPIKTFDDDAFGPYHPLKIGTSDSGGERKAGEVV
;
A
#
# COMPACT_ATOMS: atom_id res chain seq x y z
N MET A 1 60.78 -13.95 -44.53
CA MET A 1 59.35 -13.85 -44.23
C MET A 1 59.21 -12.59 -43.40
N ASP A 2 58.77 -11.52 -44.03
CA ASP A 2 58.79 -10.13 -43.54
C ASP A 2 57.51 -9.46 -44.11
N PRO A 3 57.10 -8.24 -43.73
CA PRO A 3 56.34 -7.89 -42.51
C PRO A 3 55.18 -6.89 -42.81
N ARG A 4 54.58 -6.30 -41.75
CA ARG A 4 53.85 -4.99 -41.69
C ARG A 4 52.51 -4.85 -42.44
N HIS A 5 51.49 -4.33 -41.73
CA HIS A 5 50.89 -3.00 -41.93
C HIS A 5 49.46 -2.88 -41.34
N SER A 6 49.25 -1.90 -40.46
CA SER A 6 48.03 -1.05 -40.46
C SER A 6 48.25 0.09 -41.48
N PRO A 7 47.22 0.71 -42.11
CA PRO A 7 46.24 1.60 -41.45
C PRO A 7 44.82 1.70 -42.08
N LEU A 8 43.94 2.54 -41.48
CA LEU A 8 42.67 3.16 -42.00
C LEU A 8 42.93 4.04 -43.27
N PRO A 9 42.00 4.84 -43.90
CA PRO A 9 40.56 5.15 -43.71
C PRO A 9 39.70 5.30 -45.04
N GLU A 10 38.43 5.74 -44.89
CA GLU A 10 37.57 6.58 -45.78
C GLU A 10 37.49 6.40 -47.32
N HIS A 11 36.27 6.21 -47.86
CA HIS A 11 35.64 7.17 -48.79
C HIS A 11 34.16 6.87 -49.10
N ALA A 12 33.41 7.97 -49.23
CA ALA A 12 31.99 8.10 -49.56
C ALA A 12 31.63 7.82 -51.05
N GLN A 13 30.36 7.46 -51.30
CA GLN A 13 29.47 7.97 -52.38
C GLN A 13 28.11 7.24 -52.28
N ARG A 14 26.98 7.88 -51.93
CA ARG A 14 26.11 8.81 -52.69
C ARG A 14 25.20 8.11 -53.73
N SER A 15 23.94 7.89 -53.34
CA SER A 15 22.70 8.03 -54.14
C SER A 15 21.52 7.90 -53.15
N GLY A 16 20.44 8.67 -53.13
CA GLY A 16 19.88 9.62 -54.09
C GLY A 16 18.45 9.20 -54.44
N ASN A 17 17.45 9.73 -53.70
CA ASN A 17 16.08 10.10 -54.13
C ASN A 17 15.12 10.05 -52.91
N VAL A 18 14.55 11.18 -52.43
CA VAL A 18 13.54 12.10 -53.01
C VAL A 18 12.12 11.52 -52.88
N MET A 19 11.33 12.13 -51.98
CA MET A 19 9.90 12.47 -52.09
C MET A 19 9.56 13.31 -50.83
N SER A 20 9.54 14.64 -50.92
CA SER A 20 8.51 15.52 -51.47
C SER A 20 7.49 15.94 -50.41
N VAL A 21 7.72 17.15 -49.91
CA VAL A 21 6.80 18.00 -49.14
C VAL A 21 5.73 18.51 -50.12
N GLY A 22 4.47 18.25 -49.82
CA GLY A 22 3.32 18.86 -50.50
C GLY A 22 2.63 19.85 -49.58
N ALA A 23 2.98 21.13 -49.70
CA ALA A 23 2.17 22.24 -49.22
C ALA A 23 1.02 22.47 -50.21
N VAL A 24 -0.21 22.64 -49.71
CA VAL A 24 -1.33 23.19 -50.47
C VAL A 24 -1.85 24.38 -49.67
N MET A 25 -1.61 25.57 -50.23
CA MET A 25 -2.40 26.77 -49.96
C MET A 25 -3.64 26.74 -50.84
N SER A 26 -4.77 27.16 -50.29
CA SER A 26 -5.86 27.78 -51.06
C SER A 26 -6.61 28.71 -50.13
N ASP A 27 -6.65 29.95 -50.57
CA ASP A 27 -7.23 31.13 -49.94
C ASP A 27 -8.78 31.13 -49.92
N GLU A 28 -9.28 31.91 -48.96
CA GLU A 28 -10.44 32.81 -49.02
C GLU A 28 -11.83 32.25 -49.39
N ASN A 29 -12.78 32.32 -48.45
CA ASN A 29 -13.81 33.36 -48.55
C ASN A 29 -14.56 33.63 -47.23
N GLU A 30 -14.94 34.90 -47.08
CA GLU A 30 -15.61 35.56 -45.96
C GLU A 30 -17.07 35.12 -45.76
N THR A 31 -17.62 35.21 -44.53
CA THR A 31 -18.69 36.17 -44.15
C THR A 31 -19.31 35.91 -42.76
N SER A 32 -19.10 36.90 -41.88
CA SER A 32 -20.05 37.58 -40.97
C SER A 32 -21.04 36.86 -40.03
N ALA A 33 -21.10 37.48 -38.82
CA ALA A 33 -22.18 37.54 -37.81
C ALA A 33 -22.28 36.32 -36.86
N ASP A 34 -22.47 36.45 -35.55
CA ASP A 34 -23.02 37.56 -34.78
C ASP A 34 -22.57 37.49 -33.29
N ALA A 35 -22.71 38.63 -32.62
CA ALA A 35 -22.24 38.91 -31.26
C ALA A 35 -23.05 38.21 -30.16
N GLY A 36 -22.38 37.85 -29.06
CA GLY A 36 -23.00 37.38 -27.83
C GLY A 36 -22.15 37.74 -26.61
N SER A 37 -22.30 38.97 -26.14
CA SER A 37 -21.64 39.53 -24.96
C SER A 37 -22.15 38.87 -23.69
N VAL A 38 -21.28 38.41 -22.78
CA VAL A 38 -21.57 38.36 -21.35
C VAL A 38 -20.32 38.76 -20.56
N SER A 39 -20.58 39.63 -19.59
CA SER A 39 -19.73 40.49 -18.79
C SER A 39 -18.69 39.80 -17.92
N SER A 40 -17.51 40.42 -17.88
CA SER A 40 -16.51 40.29 -16.83
C SER A 40 -17.01 40.91 -15.51
N GLU A 41 -16.90 40.17 -14.41
CA GLU A 41 -16.85 40.78 -13.08
C GLU A 41 -15.42 40.77 -12.54
N THR A 42 -15.01 41.99 -12.26
CA THR A 42 -13.78 42.44 -11.61
C THR A 42 -13.86 42.18 -10.10
N ILE A 43 -12.84 41.56 -9.52
CA ILE A 43 -12.49 41.78 -8.11
C ILE A 43 -11.05 42.27 -8.06
N MET A 44 -10.92 43.52 -7.59
CA MET A 44 -9.67 44.23 -7.36
C MET A 44 -9.07 43.91 -5.99
N SER A 45 -7.74 43.99 -5.94
CA SER A 45 -6.90 44.42 -4.80
C SER A 45 -6.70 43.42 -3.65
N ALA A 46 -5.52 43.28 -3.03
CA ALA A 46 -4.40 44.21 -2.94
C ALA A 46 -3.04 43.48 -2.84
N ALA A 47 -2.06 43.96 -3.61
CA ALA A 47 -0.65 43.81 -3.31
C ALA A 47 -0.21 45.03 -2.49
N SER A 48 0.56 44.82 -1.43
CA SER A 48 1.34 45.87 -0.77
C SER A 48 2.78 45.42 -0.70
N ALA A 49 3.62 46.16 -1.43
CA ALA A 49 5.05 46.08 -1.42
C ALA A 49 5.62 47.16 -0.49
N SER A 50 6.55 46.77 0.37
CA SER A 50 7.62 47.61 0.94
C SER A 50 8.83 46.69 1.04
N GLY A 51 9.95 46.89 0.36
CA GLY A 51 10.64 48.15 0.12
C GLY A 51 11.59 48.38 1.31
N GLY A 52 12.76 47.74 1.27
CA GLY A 52 13.80 47.84 2.31
C GLY A 52 15.13 47.35 1.77
N ASP A 53 15.93 48.30 1.26
CA ASP A 53 17.36 48.17 0.97
C ASP A 53 18.14 47.96 2.27
N GLU A 54 18.97 46.90 2.36
CA GLU A 54 20.12 46.89 3.27
C GLU A 54 21.35 46.24 2.62
N ALA A 55 22.27 47.14 2.25
CA ALA A 55 23.73 47.07 2.29
C ALA A 55 24.42 45.70 2.34
N GLU A 56 25.14 45.41 1.24
CA GLU A 56 26.28 44.50 1.21
C GLU A 56 27.39 44.96 2.15
N GLN A 57 27.85 44.07 3.05
CA GLN A 57 29.14 44.18 3.72
C GLN A 57 30.07 43.03 3.29
N PRO A 58 31.38 43.30 3.12
CA PRO A 58 32.32 42.33 2.57
C PRO A 58 32.84 41.36 3.64
N LEU A 59 33.00 40.08 3.24
CA LEU A 59 33.63 39.03 4.03
C LEU A 59 35.15 39.26 4.16
N PRO A 60 35.77 38.90 5.31
CA PRO A 60 37.21 38.99 5.49
C PRO A 60 37.96 37.78 4.87
N PRO A 61 39.26 37.93 4.53
CA PRO A 61 40.05 36.88 3.91
C PRO A 61 40.51 35.84 4.95
N THR A 62 40.25 34.56 4.68
CA THR A 62 40.85 33.45 5.42
C THR A 62 42.27 33.19 4.91
N THR A 63 43.24 33.51 5.75
CA THR A 63 44.65 33.15 5.62
C THR A 63 44.85 31.65 5.82
N LEU A 64 45.49 31.02 4.85
CA LEU A 64 46.07 29.68 4.91
C LEU A 64 47.39 29.75 5.67
N GLU A 65 47.43 29.25 6.90
CA GLU A 65 48.67 28.93 7.63
C GLU A 65 48.73 27.43 7.90
N GLU A 66 49.73 26.81 7.25
CA GLU A 66 50.62 25.73 7.71
C GLU A 66 50.09 24.72 8.74
N MET A 67 49.86 23.48 8.30
CA MET A 67 49.91 22.29 9.15
C MET A 67 51.21 21.52 8.90
N PRO A 68 51.91 21.07 9.95
CA PRO A 68 53.20 20.41 9.83
C PRO A 68 53.07 18.93 9.43
N GLU A 69 54.01 18.50 8.60
CA GLU A 69 54.34 17.10 8.29
C GLU A 69 54.60 16.31 9.59
N ASN A 70 54.00 15.12 9.71
CA ASN A 70 54.39 14.14 10.71
C ASN A 70 54.66 12.79 10.03
N LEU A 71 55.96 12.51 9.92
CA LEU A 71 56.55 11.18 9.72
C LEU A 71 56.48 10.41 11.04
N ALA A 72 55.94 9.19 11.02
CA ALA A 72 56.49 8.00 11.70
C ALA A 72 55.53 6.82 11.55
N GLU A 73 55.80 5.94 10.59
CA GLU A 73 55.32 4.57 10.60
C GLU A 73 56.14 3.77 11.64
N SER A 74 55.48 3.24 12.67
CA SER A 74 56.01 2.15 13.48
C SER A 74 54.93 1.11 13.76
N SER A 75 55.09 -0.06 13.14
CA SER A 75 54.80 -1.39 13.69
C SER A 75 53.55 -1.55 14.58
N ARG A 76 52.46 -2.03 13.98
CA ARG A 76 51.30 -2.57 14.72
C ARG A 76 51.47 -4.07 14.91
N GLU A 77 51.84 -4.46 16.14
CA GLU A 77 51.72 -5.81 16.65
C GLU A 77 50.26 -6.23 16.80
N ASN A 78 50.00 -7.52 16.53
CA ASN A 78 48.73 -8.23 16.71
C ASN A 78 48.13 -7.97 18.10
N ARG A 79 46.98 -7.29 18.16
CA ARG A 79 46.06 -7.36 19.30
C ARG A 79 44.88 -8.26 18.93
N PRO A 80 44.48 -9.21 19.79
CA PRO A 80 43.29 -10.02 19.58
C PRO A 80 42.04 -9.11 19.57
N SER A 81 41.15 -9.35 18.62
CA SER A 81 39.96 -8.56 18.33
C SER A 81 38.97 -8.58 19.51
N LYS A 82 38.68 -7.40 20.07
CA LYS A 82 37.59 -7.15 21.03
C LYS A 82 36.17 -7.33 20.46
N GLN A 83 36.08 -7.66 19.17
CA GLN A 83 34.82 -7.69 18.43
C GLN A 83 33.94 -8.90 18.81
N SER A 84 34.53 -10.01 19.28
CA SER A 84 33.77 -11.21 19.66
C SER A 84 32.93 -11.05 20.93
N ASP A 85 33.36 -10.17 21.83
CA ASP A 85 32.68 -10.00 23.13
C ASP A 85 31.47 -9.06 23.00
N GLU A 86 31.49 -8.13 22.04
CA GLU A 86 30.37 -7.26 21.72
C GLU A 86 29.26 -8.02 20.96
N ASP A 87 29.64 -8.94 20.06
CA ASP A 87 28.69 -9.78 19.32
C ASP A 87 27.91 -10.74 20.26
N ALA A 88 28.59 -11.31 21.27
CA ALA A 88 27.95 -12.20 22.24
C ALA A 88 27.00 -11.47 23.20
N ASP A 89 27.30 -10.22 23.57
CA ASP A 89 26.42 -9.39 24.39
C ASP A 89 25.17 -8.95 23.60
N TYR A 90 25.32 -8.68 22.31
CA TYR A 90 24.22 -8.37 21.42
C TYR A 90 23.26 -9.56 21.24
N GLU A 91 23.77 -10.76 20.94
CA GLU A 91 22.94 -11.96 20.81
C GLU A 91 22.15 -12.26 22.09
N LYS A 92 22.78 -12.08 23.25
CA LYS A 92 22.11 -12.24 24.55
C LYS A 92 20.97 -11.24 24.75
N ARG A 93 21.18 -9.96 24.40
CA ARG A 93 20.13 -8.93 24.47
C ARG A 93 18.96 -9.23 23.54
N MET A 94 19.22 -9.76 22.35
CA MET A 94 18.18 -10.15 21.39
C MET A 94 17.37 -11.37 21.86
N GLU A 95 18.00 -12.35 22.51
CA GLU A 95 17.29 -13.49 23.07
C GLU A 95 16.39 -13.09 24.26
N GLU A 96 16.89 -12.23 25.15
CA GLU A 96 16.08 -11.64 26.23
C GLU A 96 14.90 -10.81 25.70
N TYR A 97 15.09 -10.14 24.55
CA TYR A 97 14.03 -9.40 23.88
C TYR A 97 12.96 -10.34 23.29
N ARG A 98 13.36 -11.41 22.58
CA ARG A 98 12.43 -12.40 22.01
C ARG A 98 11.58 -13.06 23.09
N GLN A 99 12.17 -13.42 24.23
CA GLN A 99 11.45 -14.00 25.36
C GLN A 99 10.38 -13.05 25.93
N ARG A 100 10.69 -11.75 26.05
CA ARG A 100 9.70 -10.75 26.50
C ARG A 100 8.58 -10.58 25.49
N TYR A 101 8.91 -10.58 24.20
CA TYR A 101 7.92 -10.47 23.13
C TYR A 101 6.94 -11.65 23.15
N GLU A 102 7.45 -12.88 23.29
CA GLU A 102 6.61 -14.07 23.45
C GLU A 102 5.78 -14.05 24.73
N GLU A 103 6.33 -13.55 25.83
CA GLU A 103 5.62 -13.41 27.11
C GLU A 103 4.49 -12.38 27.00
N ASP A 104 4.72 -11.25 26.33
CA ASP A 104 3.72 -10.20 26.14
C ASP A 104 2.62 -10.62 25.16
N LEU A 105 2.97 -11.38 24.12
CA LEU A 105 2.02 -12.07 23.25
C LEU A 105 1.15 -13.06 24.04
N ARG A 106 1.75 -13.91 24.89
CA ARG A 106 0.99 -14.82 25.77
C ARG A 106 0.09 -14.08 26.75
N ARG A 107 0.53 -12.91 27.24
CA ARG A 107 -0.24 -12.11 28.21
C ARG A 107 -1.47 -11.45 27.59
N HIS A 108 -1.34 -10.97 26.35
CA HIS A 108 -2.41 -10.25 25.65
C HIS A 108 -3.29 -11.17 24.79
N PHE A 109 -2.76 -12.33 24.42
CA PHE A 109 -3.46 -13.38 23.69
C PHE A 109 -3.22 -14.71 24.41
N PRO A 110 -3.93 -14.96 25.53
CA PRO A 110 -3.89 -16.27 26.16
C PRO A 110 -4.25 -17.28 25.09
N GLN A 111 -3.32 -18.18 24.77
CA GLN A 111 -3.65 -19.33 23.93
C GLN A 111 -4.83 -20.02 24.61
N LEU A 112 -5.94 -20.18 23.87
CA LEU A 112 -6.97 -21.12 24.26
C LEU A 112 -6.25 -22.46 24.40
N SER A 113 -6.00 -22.87 25.65
CA SER A 113 -5.37 -24.14 25.96
C SER A 113 -6.26 -25.22 25.35
N ASN A 114 -5.69 -26.06 24.48
CA ASN A 114 -6.32 -27.29 24.01
C ASN A 114 -6.29 -28.37 25.12
N ASP A 115 -6.47 -27.97 26.38
CA ASP A 115 -6.43 -28.85 27.56
C ASP A 115 -7.86 -29.10 28.09
N ASP A 116 -8.84 -29.24 27.18
CA ASP A 116 -10.15 -29.83 27.51
C ASP A 116 -10.18 -31.27 26.98
N GLU A 117 -9.24 -32.09 27.44
CA GLU A 117 -9.41 -33.53 27.50
C GLU A 117 -9.41 -33.95 28.97
N GLU A 118 -10.55 -34.52 29.38
CA GLU A 118 -10.77 -35.31 30.59
C GLU A 118 -10.95 -34.54 31.91
N ASP A 119 -12.22 -34.23 32.26
CA ASP A 119 -12.82 -34.64 33.54
C ASP A 119 -14.34 -34.37 33.57
N ASP A 120 -15.06 -35.48 33.42
CA ASP A 120 -16.39 -35.89 33.90
C ASP A 120 -17.37 -34.91 34.61
N GLU A 121 -18.62 -35.03 34.12
CA GLU A 121 -19.88 -35.14 34.89
C GLU A 121 -20.35 -33.93 35.72
N ASP A 122 -21.15 -33.06 35.09
CA ASP A 122 -22.53 -32.71 35.52
C ASP A 122 -23.04 -31.51 34.66
N ASP A 123 -23.49 -31.80 33.43
CA ASP A 123 -24.08 -30.78 32.55
C ASP A 123 -25.54 -30.49 32.95
N GLU A 124 -25.77 -29.27 33.40
CA GLU A 124 -27.08 -28.64 33.37
C GLU A 124 -27.46 -28.34 31.90
N ASP A 125 -28.64 -28.80 31.48
CA ASP A 125 -29.19 -28.65 30.12
C ASP A 125 -29.35 -27.18 29.71
N ASP A 126 -28.30 -26.58 29.14
CA ASP A 126 -28.45 -25.33 28.40
C ASP A 126 -29.17 -25.61 27.06
N PRO A 127 -30.27 -24.90 26.74
CA PRO A 127 -31.00 -25.15 25.51
C PRO A 127 -30.15 -24.76 24.30
N LEU A 128 -29.77 -25.78 23.52
CA LEU A 128 -29.12 -25.65 22.23
C LEU A 128 -29.80 -24.59 21.36
N ASP A 129 -29.01 -23.77 20.69
CA ASP A 129 -29.54 -22.75 19.80
C ASP A 129 -30.32 -23.39 18.62
N PRO A 130 -31.31 -22.69 18.04
CA PRO A 130 -32.20 -23.26 17.02
C PRO A 130 -31.48 -23.79 15.76
N PHE A 131 -30.28 -23.27 15.45
CA PHE A 131 -29.48 -23.73 14.32
C PHE A 131 -28.85 -25.09 14.60
N THR A 132 -28.30 -25.27 15.81
CA THR A 132 -27.69 -26.53 16.24
C THR A 132 -28.74 -27.63 16.43
N GLN A 133 -29.94 -27.30 16.92
CA GLN A 133 -31.08 -28.22 16.92
C GLN A 133 -31.51 -28.67 15.51
N SER A 134 -31.46 -27.76 14.53
CA SER A 134 -31.81 -28.09 13.15
C SER A 134 -30.80 -29.06 12.51
N LEU A 135 -29.50 -28.91 12.80
CA LEU A 135 -28.45 -29.79 12.30
C LEU A 135 -28.50 -31.18 12.93
N LEU A 136 -28.74 -31.26 14.24
CA LEU A 136 -28.84 -32.53 14.96
C LEU A 136 -30.12 -33.30 14.61
N SER A 137 -31.20 -32.62 14.22
CA SER A 137 -32.45 -33.28 13.79
C SER A 137 -32.34 -34.06 12.48
N ALA A 138 -31.29 -33.83 11.68
CA ALA A 138 -31.05 -34.51 10.40
C ALA A 138 -30.10 -35.72 10.53
N TRP A 139 -29.57 -35.98 11.74
CA TRP A 139 -28.67 -37.09 12.02
C TRP A 139 -29.44 -38.27 12.60
N ASP A 140 -29.34 -39.44 11.97
CA ASP A 140 -29.94 -40.68 12.47
C ASP A 140 -28.89 -41.47 13.27
N PRO A 141 -29.03 -41.56 14.61
CA PRO A 141 -28.03 -42.18 15.47
C PRO A 141 -27.94 -43.70 15.30
N GLU A 142 -28.91 -44.36 14.66
CA GLU A 142 -28.84 -45.81 14.42
C GLU A 142 -28.02 -46.18 13.18
N THR A 143 -27.89 -45.25 12.23
CA THR A 143 -27.18 -45.50 10.96
C THR A 143 -25.89 -44.72 10.81
N ASP A 144 -25.63 -43.75 11.70
CA ASP A 144 -24.52 -42.80 11.63
C ASP A 144 -24.43 -42.12 10.24
N THR A 145 -25.61 -41.81 9.67
CA THR A 145 -25.74 -41.16 8.37
C THR A 145 -26.71 -39.99 8.45
N ILE A 146 -26.40 -38.93 7.70
CA ILE A 146 -27.27 -37.76 7.54
C ILE A 146 -28.23 -38.05 6.39
N ASP A 147 -29.54 -37.85 6.57
CA ASP A 147 -30.55 -38.11 5.52
C ASP A 147 -30.24 -37.30 4.24
N PRO A 148 -29.87 -37.95 3.12
CA PRO A 148 -29.45 -37.26 1.90
C PRO A 148 -30.60 -36.59 1.13
N ARG A 149 -31.83 -36.58 1.67
CA ARG A 149 -33.00 -35.97 1.03
C ARG A 149 -33.13 -34.46 1.22
N ILE A 150 -32.23 -33.81 1.95
CA ILE A 150 -32.18 -32.35 2.02
C ILE A 150 -31.35 -31.82 0.84
N HIS A 151 -32.06 -31.60 -0.27
CA HIS A 151 -31.65 -30.86 -1.48
C HIS A 151 -30.29 -31.22 -2.09
N ASN A 152 -30.27 -32.31 -2.86
CA ASN A 152 -29.26 -32.47 -3.90
C ASN A 152 -29.46 -31.39 -5.00
N PRO A 153 -28.50 -30.50 -5.27
CA PRO A 153 -28.63 -29.47 -6.31
C PRO A 153 -28.70 -30.05 -7.73
N ASP A 154 -28.41 -31.33 -7.89
CA ASP A 154 -28.30 -32.05 -9.16
C ASP A 154 -29.65 -32.43 -9.79
N ASP A 155 -30.78 -32.26 -9.11
CA ASP A 155 -32.13 -32.54 -9.67
C ASP A 155 -32.70 -31.36 -10.50
N ARG A 156 -31.87 -30.44 -10.99
CA ARG A 156 -32.28 -29.44 -11.99
C ARG A 156 -32.23 -30.06 -13.39
N ASP A 157 -33.41 -30.39 -13.92
CA ASP A 157 -33.70 -30.93 -15.27
C ASP A 157 -33.28 -30.03 -16.47
N ASP A 158 -32.24 -29.20 -16.35
CA ASP A 158 -31.70 -28.41 -17.47
C ASP A 158 -30.18 -28.56 -17.55
N PRO A 159 -29.67 -29.54 -18.33
CA PRO A 159 -28.25 -29.71 -18.53
C PRO A 159 -27.81 -28.65 -19.54
N THR A 160 -27.59 -27.44 -19.07
CA THR A 160 -26.70 -26.54 -19.79
C THR A 160 -25.35 -27.26 -19.79
N PRO A 161 -24.78 -27.65 -20.96
CA PRO A 161 -23.50 -28.33 -20.99
C PRO A 161 -22.50 -27.41 -20.30
N LEU A 162 -21.93 -27.87 -19.19
CA LEU A 162 -20.77 -27.18 -18.64
C LEU A 162 -19.72 -27.13 -19.76
N PRO A 163 -19.05 -25.98 -19.96
CA PRO A 163 -17.99 -25.89 -20.95
C PRO A 163 -16.99 -27.02 -20.73
N PRO A 164 -16.42 -27.60 -21.81
CA PRO A 164 -15.48 -28.71 -21.71
C PRO A 164 -14.39 -28.35 -20.71
N GLN A 165 -14.28 -29.14 -19.65
CA GLN A 165 -13.26 -28.92 -18.64
C GLN A 165 -11.90 -29.15 -19.29
N ILE A 166 -11.10 -28.10 -19.38
CA ILE A 166 -9.72 -28.23 -19.83
C ILE A 166 -8.96 -28.89 -18.68
N GLU A 167 -8.60 -30.16 -18.83
CA GLU A 167 -7.69 -30.86 -17.91
C GLU A 167 -6.28 -30.26 -18.07
N THR A 168 -6.05 -29.10 -17.46
CA THR A 168 -4.72 -28.51 -17.37
C THR A 168 -4.03 -29.03 -16.13
N ASP A 169 -2.96 -29.79 -16.32
CA ASP A 169 -2.02 -30.17 -15.26
C ASP A 169 -1.50 -28.90 -14.56
N GLU A 170 -1.59 -28.83 -13.23
CA GLU A 170 -1.20 -27.66 -12.43
C GLU A 170 0.27 -27.25 -12.65
N LEU A 171 1.13 -28.26 -12.86
CA LEU A 171 2.54 -28.06 -13.19
C LEU A 171 2.71 -27.29 -14.51
N TYR A 172 1.79 -27.47 -15.46
CA TYR A 172 1.87 -26.83 -16.77
C TYR A 172 1.49 -25.36 -16.71
N MET A 173 0.55 -24.95 -15.84
CA MET A 173 0.04 -23.57 -15.80
C MET A 173 1.02 -22.57 -15.18
N ASN A 174 1.76 -23.00 -14.16
CA ASN A 174 2.69 -22.13 -13.45
C ASN A 174 3.86 -21.66 -14.33
N ASP A 175 4.27 -22.47 -15.31
CA ASP A 175 5.38 -22.14 -16.23
C ASP A 175 5.04 -20.99 -17.20
N TYR A 176 3.76 -20.80 -17.53
CA TYR A 176 3.34 -19.76 -18.47
C TYR A 176 2.97 -18.43 -17.81
N ILE A 177 2.65 -18.44 -16.52
CA ILE A 177 2.29 -17.22 -15.78
C ILE A 177 3.35 -16.12 -15.93
N PRO A 178 4.66 -16.37 -15.73
CA PRO A 178 5.69 -15.35 -15.92
C PRO A 178 5.75 -14.82 -17.35
N THR A 179 5.61 -15.70 -18.34
CA THR A 179 5.64 -15.34 -19.77
C THR A 179 4.44 -14.47 -20.13
N ASP A 180 3.24 -14.84 -19.67
CA ASP A 180 2.03 -14.06 -19.90
C ASP A 180 2.11 -12.68 -19.25
N TRP A 181 2.61 -12.61 -18.02
CA TRP A 181 2.83 -11.35 -17.31
C TRP A 181 3.78 -10.43 -18.07
N GLN A 182 4.92 -10.97 -18.53
CA GLN A 182 5.91 -10.21 -19.30
C GLN A 182 5.34 -9.65 -20.60
N GLN A 183 4.43 -10.38 -21.26
CA GLN A 183 3.78 -9.92 -22.48
C GLN A 183 2.70 -8.89 -22.19
N ALA A 184 1.83 -9.16 -21.22
CA ALA A 184 0.71 -8.29 -20.86
C ALA A 184 1.16 -6.93 -20.31
N TYR A 185 2.25 -6.91 -19.53
CA TYR A 185 2.73 -5.71 -18.83
C TYR A 185 4.09 -5.20 -19.30
N LYS A 186 4.47 -5.50 -20.54
CA LYS A 186 5.71 -4.98 -21.12
C LYS A 186 5.74 -3.44 -21.10
N PRO A 187 6.85 -2.79 -20.70
CA PRO A 187 7.03 -1.36 -20.90
C PRO A 187 6.78 -0.95 -22.36
N GLY A 188 6.07 0.16 -22.56
CA GLY A 188 5.58 0.65 -23.83
C GLY A 188 4.14 0.22 -24.16
N THR A 189 3.60 -0.80 -23.49
CA THR A 189 2.21 -1.23 -23.67
C THR A 189 1.25 -0.12 -23.25
N SER A 190 0.21 0.09 -24.06
CA SER A 190 -0.87 1.03 -23.76
C SER A 190 -2.06 0.30 -23.16
N ILE A 191 -2.58 0.81 -22.04
CA ILE A 191 -3.70 0.23 -21.30
C ILE A 191 -4.78 1.29 -21.17
N VAL A 192 -6.02 0.91 -21.50
CA VAL A 192 -7.20 1.75 -21.28
C VAL A 192 -7.83 1.37 -19.96
N LEU A 193 -8.09 2.37 -19.15
CA LEU A 193 -8.70 2.27 -17.83
C LEU A 193 -10.09 2.88 -17.85
N VAL A 194 -11.03 2.18 -17.26
CA VAL A 194 -12.39 2.65 -17.03
C VAL A 194 -12.55 2.94 -15.54
N PRO A 195 -13.06 4.12 -15.14
CA PRO A 195 -13.31 4.43 -13.74
C PRO A 195 -14.16 3.35 -13.06
N HIS A 196 -13.76 2.97 -11.84
CA HIS A 196 -14.43 1.93 -11.08
C HIS A 196 -14.46 2.32 -9.61
N LYS A 197 -15.66 2.28 -9.01
CA LYS A 197 -15.84 2.44 -7.56
C LYS A 197 -15.73 1.05 -6.92
N PRO A 198 -14.65 0.72 -6.18
CA PRO A 198 -14.54 -0.55 -5.50
C PRO A 198 -15.63 -0.69 -4.44
N ALA A 199 -15.95 -1.92 -4.05
CA ALA A 199 -16.79 -2.16 -2.87
C ALA A 199 -16.17 -1.52 -1.62
N ASN A 200 -16.97 -1.33 -0.57
CA ASN A 200 -16.43 -0.96 0.74
C ASN A 200 -15.32 -1.95 1.15
N PRO A 201 -14.32 -1.51 1.93
CA PRO A 201 -13.30 -2.40 2.49
C PRO A 201 -13.92 -3.66 3.10
N HIS A 202 -13.36 -4.81 2.77
CA HIS A 202 -13.79 -6.13 3.25
C HIS A 202 -12.62 -7.12 3.17
N GLY A 203 -12.82 -8.34 3.68
CA GLY A 203 -11.77 -9.36 3.74
C GLY A 203 -10.90 -9.31 5.01
N TYR A 204 -11.23 -8.43 5.95
CA TYR A 204 -10.71 -8.44 7.33
C TYR A 204 -11.85 -8.63 8.32
N ALA A 205 -11.53 -9.24 9.46
CA ALA A 205 -12.48 -9.50 10.54
C ALA A 205 -13.11 -8.21 11.11
N ALA A 206 -12.47 -7.06 10.93
CA ALA A 206 -13.02 -5.76 11.33
C ALA A 206 -14.15 -5.27 10.40
N TYR A 207 -14.24 -5.75 9.17
CA TYR A 207 -15.19 -5.29 8.17
C TYR A 207 -16.37 -6.24 8.00
N ALA A 208 -17.54 -5.68 7.65
CA ALA A 208 -18.69 -6.49 7.30
C ALA A 208 -18.42 -7.22 5.98
N THR A 209 -18.73 -8.52 5.96
CA THR A 209 -18.86 -9.25 4.69
C THR A 209 -19.98 -8.61 3.88
N PRO A 210 -19.74 -8.20 2.62
CA PRO A 210 -20.81 -7.62 1.82
C PRO A 210 -21.94 -8.65 1.64
N ALA A 211 -23.20 -8.23 1.73
CA ALA A 211 -24.38 -9.12 1.82
C ALA A 211 -24.53 -10.11 0.65
N ASN A 212 -23.85 -9.85 -0.45
CA ASN A 212 -23.83 -10.62 -1.69
C ASN A 212 -22.61 -11.56 -1.80
N VAL A 213 -21.83 -11.69 -0.73
CA VAL A 213 -20.67 -12.57 -0.64
C VAL A 213 -20.98 -13.63 0.39
N ASN A 214 -21.09 -14.88 -0.04
CA ASN A 214 -21.28 -15.98 0.89
C ASN A 214 -19.91 -16.33 1.51
N PRO A 215 -19.74 -16.26 2.84
CA PRO A 215 -18.50 -16.67 3.48
C PRO A 215 -18.09 -18.12 3.15
N SER A 216 -19.03 -19.01 2.82
CA SER A 216 -18.68 -20.37 2.37
C SER A 216 -17.94 -20.38 1.04
N ASP A 217 -18.13 -19.36 0.19
CA ASP A 217 -17.40 -19.20 -1.08
C ASP A 217 -15.96 -18.71 -0.84
N TRP A 218 -15.62 -18.34 0.40
CA TRP A 218 -14.25 -18.05 0.81
C TRP A 218 -13.47 -19.29 1.21
N GLY A 219 -14.17 -20.41 1.39
CA GLY A 219 -13.60 -21.65 1.89
C GLY A 219 -12.53 -22.23 0.97
N TYR A 220 -11.59 -22.92 1.61
CA TYR A 220 -10.54 -23.67 0.96
C TYR A 220 -11.14 -24.86 0.21
N ASN A 221 -11.11 -24.78 -1.12
CA ASN A 221 -11.22 -25.94 -1.97
C ASN A 221 -9.98 -25.92 -2.86
N ASP A 222 -9.09 -26.91 -2.70
CA ASP A 222 -7.85 -27.06 -3.50
C ASP A 222 -8.13 -26.84 -4.99
N TRP A 223 -9.26 -27.36 -5.47
CA TRP A 223 -9.72 -27.19 -6.84
C TRP A 223 -10.01 -25.72 -7.22
N LEU A 224 -10.64 -24.95 -6.33
CA LEU A 224 -10.87 -23.51 -6.54
C LEU A 224 -9.56 -22.73 -6.53
N LEU A 225 -8.63 -23.10 -5.64
CA LEU A 225 -7.33 -22.46 -5.54
C LEU A 225 -6.52 -22.65 -6.82
N ALA A 226 -6.44 -23.90 -7.31
CA ALA A 226 -5.79 -24.27 -8.57
C ALA A 226 -6.35 -23.51 -9.78
N ARG A 227 -7.70 -23.37 -9.86
CA ARG A 227 -8.37 -22.66 -10.96
C ARG A 227 -8.44 -21.16 -10.81
N SER A 228 -8.18 -20.61 -9.62
CA SER A 228 -8.32 -19.17 -9.36
C SER A 228 -7.31 -18.29 -10.12
N ARG A 229 -6.25 -18.89 -10.66
CA ARG A 229 -5.26 -18.24 -11.55
C ARG A 229 -5.46 -18.50 -13.04
N SER A 230 -6.50 -19.24 -13.40
CA SER A 230 -6.72 -19.66 -14.79
C SER A 230 -8.13 -19.31 -15.25
N GLU A 231 -8.99 -20.31 -15.39
CA GLU A 231 -10.38 -20.20 -15.82
C GLU A 231 -11.11 -19.12 -15.03
N HIS A 232 -10.98 -19.14 -13.69
CA HIS A 232 -11.67 -18.15 -12.87
C HIS A 232 -11.10 -16.76 -13.07
N ALA A 233 -9.79 -16.57 -13.23
CA ALA A 233 -9.25 -15.23 -13.49
C ALA A 233 -9.76 -14.65 -14.83
N LEU A 234 -9.97 -15.50 -15.84
CA LEU A 234 -10.47 -15.11 -17.18
C LEU A 234 -11.98 -14.86 -17.22
N HIS A 235 -12.76 -15.72 -16.57
CA HIS A 235 -14.22 -15.61 -16.57
C HIS A 235 -14.77 -14.74 -15.45
N HIS A 236 -13.96 -14.46 -14.42
CA HIS A 236 -14.30 -13.50 -13.38
C HIS A 236 -14.23 -12.09 -13.96
N ARG A 237 -15.35 -11.65 -14.55
CA ARG A 237 -15.63 -10.23 -14.63
C ARG A 237 -15.69 -9.72 -13.19
N PRO A 238 -15.07 -8.58 -12.84
CA PRO A 238 -15.44 -7.74 -11.71
C PRO A 238 -16.88 -7.24 -11.92
N THR A 239 -17.83 -8.17 -12.01
CA THR A 239 -19.21 -7.91 -11.71
C THR A 239 -19.26 -7.52 -10.23
N PRO A 240 -20.13 -6.59 -9.85
CA PRO A 240 -20.63 -6.60 -8.50
C PRO A 240 -21.48 -7.88 -8.36
N TYR A 241 -20.85 -9.05 -8.23
CA TYR A 241 -21.43 -10.36 -7.89
C TYR A 241 -22.72 -10.78 -8.64
N THR A 242 -22.64 -11.92 -9.33
CA THR A 242 -23.71 -12.72 -9.97
C THR A 242 -24.21 -12.27 -11.34
N SER A 243 -24.29 -13.24 -12.26
CA SER A 243 -24.92 -13.22 -13.59
C SER A 243 -26.45 -13.08 -13.56
N MET A 244 -27.03 -12.78 -12.40
CA MET A 244 -28.46 -12.56 -12.29
C MET A 244 -28.82 -11.23 -12.94
N THR A 245 -29.71 -11.29 -13.92
CA THR A 245 -30.41 -10.09 -14.40
C THR A 245 -31.07 -9.38 -13.22
N GLU A 246 -31.24 -8.06 -13.31
CA GLU A 246 -31.91 -7.27 -12.28
C GLU A 246 -33.28 -7.86 -11.91
N LYS A 247 -33.98 -8.42 -12.90
CA LYS A 247 -35.23 -9.16 -12.73
C LYS A 247 -35.06 -10.40 -11.84
N GLN A 248 -34.05 -11.23 -12.08
CA GLN A 248 -33.77 -12.42 -11.27
C GLN A 248 -33.39 -12.07 -9.82
N ARG A 249 -32.66 -10.97 -9.60
CA ARG A 249 -32.32 -10.50 -8.24
C ARG A 249 -33.53 -9.98 -7.47
N ARG A 250 -34.38 -9.17 -8.13
CA ARG A 250 -35.66 -8.73 -7.56
C ARG A 250 -36.56 -9.91 -7.22
N THR A 251 -36.60 -10.93 -8.07
CA THR A 251 -37.37 -12.16 -7.81
C THR A 251 -36.80 -12.98 -6.64
N ALA A 252 -35.49 -12.96 -6.43
CA ALA A 252 -34.82 -13.65 -5.33
C ALA A 252 -34.78 -12.87 -4.01
N GLY A 253 -35.37 -11.67 -3.93
CA GLY A 253 -35.29 -10.81 -2.75
C GLY A 253 -33.87 -10.31 -2.43
N LEU A 254 -32.95 -10.42 -3.40
CA LEU A 254 -31.57 -9.98 -3.23
C LEU A 254 -31.49 -8.46 -3.47
N PRO A 255 -30.67 -7.72 -2.71
CA PRO A 255 -30.44 -6.31 -2.95
C PRO A 255 -29.94 -6.11 -4.39
N PRO A 256 -30.20 -4.93 -5.01
CA PRO A 256 -29.65 -4.62 -6.32
C PRO A 256 -28.13 -4.88 -6.31
N PRO A 257 -27.52 -5.34 -7.42
CA PRO A 257 -26.07 -5.40 -7.50
C PRO A 257 -25.58 -4.01 -7.12
N PHE A 258 -24.50 -3.89 -6.33
CA PHE A 258 -23.88 -2.59 -6.06
C PHE A 258 -23.94 -1.82 -7.37
N GLU A 259 -24.82 -0.81 -7.41
CA GLU A 259 -25.03 -0.10 -8.65
C GLU A 259 -23.62 0.35 -9.03
N ARG A 260 -23.20 0.00 -10.25
CA ARG A 260 -22.45 1.01 -10.97
C ARG A 260 -23.41 2.18 -10.93
N ASP A 261 -23.19 3.09 -10.00
CA ASP A 261 -24.01 4.26 -9.82
C ASP A 261 -23.75 5.13 -11.04
N TYR A 262 -24.34 4.71 -12.15
CA TYR A 262 -24.46 5.42 -13.40
C TYR A 262 -25.55 6.48 -13.27
N SER A 263 -26.25 6.54 -12.13
CA SER A 263 -27.30 7.52 -11.89
C SER A 263 -26.74 8.85 -11.36
N GLU A 264 -25.59 8.83 -10.70
CA GLU A 264 -24.93 10.05 -10.20
C GLU A 264 -23.84 10.62 -11.14
N HIS A 265 -23.53 9.96 -12.26
CA HIS A 265 -22.55 10.47 -13.23
C HIS A 265 -23.14 10.55 -14.65
N PRO A 266 -23.04 11.72 -15.31
CA PRO A 266 -23.78 12.03 -16.53
C PRO A 266 -23.43 11.08 -17.68
N THR A 267 -24.42 10.87 -18.56
CA THR A 267 -24.42 10.13 -19.83
C THR A 267 -23.38 10.60 -20.87
N GLU A 268 -22.39 11.39 -20.49
CA GLU A 268 -21.22 11.66 -21.31
C GLU A 268 -20.37 10.39 -21.47
N PRO A 269 -19.67 10.21 -22.60
CA PRO A 269 -18.78 9.07 -22.80
C PRO A 269 -17.82 9.00 -21.62
N GLN A 270 -17.97 7.97 -20.78
CA GLN A 270 -17.22 7.78 -19.54
C GLN A 270 -15.77 8.14 -19.79
N ALA A 271 -15.27 9.15 -19.07
CA ALA A 271 -13.90 9.60 -19.20
C ALA A 271 -12.98 8.41 -18.90
N SER A 272 -12.46 7.78 -19.95
CA SER A 272 -11.45 6.74 -19.83
C SER A 272 -10.09 7.38 -19.69
N VAL A 273 -9.19 6.65 -19.04
CA VAL A 273 -7.80 7.04 -18.89
C VAL A 273 -6.97 6.09 -19.73
N SER A 274 -6.18 6.61 -20.65
CA SER A 274 -5.21 5.81 -21.39
C SER A 274 -3.85 6.01 -20.75
N LEU A 275 -3.21 4.90 -20.38
CA LEU A 275 -1.87 4.86 -19.83
C LEU A 275 -0.91 4.21 -20.80
N LYS A 276 0.33 4.65 -20.81
CA LYS A 276 1.47 3.92 -21.38
C LYS A 276 2.37 3.47 -20.23
N LEU A 277 2.63 2.17 -20.13
CA LEU A 277 3.56 1.63 -19.14
C LEU A 277 4.98 2.12 -19.45
N VAL A 278 5.67 2.74 -18.49
CA VAL A 278 7.02 3.29 -18.68
C VAL A 278 8.06 2.40 -18.02
N ASN A 279 7.86 2.08 -16.74
CA ASN A 279 8.79 1.24 -16.00
C ASN A 279 8.05 0.37 -14.98
N PHE A 280 8.56 -0.84 -14.78
CA PHE A 280 8.14 -1.68 -13.68
C PHE A 280 8.87 -1.24 -12.40
N LEU A 281 8.12 -1.08 -11.29
CA LEU A 281 8.66 -0.58 -10.03
C LEU A 281 8.75 -1.69 -8.97
N SER A 282 7.69 -2.47 -8.76
CA SER A 282 7.67 -3.52 -7.74
C SER A 282 6.50 -4.50 -7.91
N GLY A 283 6.54 -5.59 -7.13
CA GLY A 283 5.50 -6.61 -7.06
C GLY A 283 5.55 -7.59 -8.23
N GLY A 284 4.41 -7.85 -8.88
CA GLY A 284 4.35 -8.72 -10.05
C GLY A 284 4.05 -10.18 -9.68
N PRO A 285 4.40 -11.14 -10.57
CA PRO A 285 4.10 -12.54 -10.35
C PRO A 285 4.67 -12.93 -8.99
N TRP A 286 3.82 -13.47 -8.13
CA TRP A 286 4.23 -14.04 -6.84
C TRP A 286 4.51 -13.04 -5.70
N SER A 287 4.36 -11.72 -5.91
CA SER A 287 4.74 -10.69 -4.91
C SER A 287 3.67 -9.60 -4.69
N GLY A 288 2.41 -9.92 -4.96
CA GLY A 288 1.27 -9.01 -4.76
C GLY A 288 0.97 -8.12 -5.97
N PRO A 289 0.46 -6.88 -5.79
CA PRO A 289 0.06 -6.04 -6.90
C PRO A 289 1.27 -5.60 -7.73
N ALA A 290 1.15 -5.66 -9.06
CA ALA A 290 2.21 -5.17 -9.95
C ALA A 290 2.16 -3.65 -10.03
N VAL A 291 3.27 -2.98 -9.73
CA VAL A 291 3.36 -1.52 -9.64
C VAL A 291 4.19 -0.98 -10.80
N PHE A 292 3.62 -0.04 -11.55
CA PHE A 292 4.27 0.57 -12.71
C PHE A 292 4.28 2.09 -12.63
N LEU A 293 5.38 2.69 -13.09
CA LEU A 293 5.38 4.07 -13.54
C LEU A 293 4.70 4.14 -14.91
N CYS A 294 3.74 5.04 -15.04
CA CYS A 294 2.94 5.19 -16.24
C CYS A 294 2.95 6.65 -16.73
N GLU A 295 2.84 6.82 -18.04
CA GLU A 295 2.53 8.09 -18.68
C GLU A 295 1.04 8.13 -19.03
N VAL A 296 0.33 9.17 -18.59
CA VAL A 296 -1.08 9.39 -18.92
C VAL A 296 -1.15 10.00 -20.33
N THR A 297 -1.60 9.22 -21.30
CA THR A 297 -1.73 9.64 -22.70
C THR A 297 -3.10 10.25 -23.01
N GLN A 298 -4.13 9.92 -22.22
CA GLN A 298 -5.48 10.48 -22.32
C GLN A 298 -6.14 10.54 -20.94
N GLY A 299 -7.00 11.54 -20.72
CA GLY A 299 -7.81 11.65 -19.50
C GLY A 299 -7.17 12.45 -18.36
N ALA A 300 -5.90 12.86 -18.46
CA ALA A 300 -5.18 13.58 -17.40
C ALA A 300 -5.98 14.77 -16.81
N ARG A 301 -6.53 15.63 -17.68
CA ARG A 301 -7.31 16.80 -17.25
C ARG A 301 -8.63 16.45 -16.57
N ALA A 302 -9.32 15.41 -17.04
CA ALA A 302 -10.64 15.02 -16.51
C ALA A 302 -10.55 14.52 -15.06
N PHE A 303 -9.39 13.98 -14.67
CA PHE A 303 -9.15 13.43 -13.33
C PHE A 303 -8.13 14.26 -12.53
N ALA A 304 -7.79 15.46 -12.98
CA ALA A 304 -6.78 16.33 -12.36
C ALA A 304 -5.43 15.61 -12.09
N MET A 305 -5.02 14.71 -12.99
CA MET A 305 -3.82 13.91 -12.86
C MET A 305 -2.61 14.58 -13.54
N PRO A 306 -1.40 14.41 -12.99
CA PRO A 306 -0.16 14.75 -13.69
C PRO A 306 0.07 13.81 -14.88
N GLN A 307 1.04 14.16 -15.74
CA GLN A 307 1.42 13.32 -16.88
C GLN A 307 2.03 11.98 -16.44
N ARG A 308 2.67 11.92 -15.27
CA ARG A 308 3.27 10.70 -14.72
C ARG A 308 2.55 10.28 -13.45
N VAL A 309 2.09 9.04 -13.42
CA VAL A 309 1.37 8.44 -12.29
C VAL A 309 1.95 7.05 -11.99
N VAL A 310 1.69 6.56 -10.79
CA VAL A 310 1.92 5.16 -10.43
C VAL A 310 0.61 4.39 -10.59
N ALA A 311 0.64 3.28 -11.31
CA ALA A 311 -0.48 2.36 -11.44
C ALA A 311 -0.17 1.07 -10.69
N LYS A 312 -1.04 0.70 -9.74
CA LYS A 312 -0.99 -0.58 -9.02
C LYS A 312 -2.05 -1.52 -9.57
N PHE A 313 -1.63 -2.59 -10.25
CA PHE A 313 -2.51 -3.60 -10.84
C PHE A 313 -2.74 -4.75 -9.84
N GLN A 314 -3.99 -4.92 -9.40
CA GLN A 314 -4.42 -6.09 -8.62
C GLN A 314 -4.94 -7.18 -9.58
N ASP A 315 -4.03 -7.81 -10.32
CA ASP A 315 -4.35 -8.84 -11.30
C ASP A 315 -4.50 -10.21 -10.63
N PRO A 316 -5.72 -10.79 -10.53
CA PRO A 316 -5.97 -12.08 -9.88
C PRO A 316 -5.05 -13.20 -10.35
N MET A 317 -4.66 -13.18 -11.63
CA MET A 317 -3.83 -14.23 -12.23
C MET A 317 -2.41 -14.23 -11.70
N PHE A 318 -1.90 -13.06 -11.33
CA PHE A 318 -0.52 -12.85 -10.89
C PHE A 318 -0.40 -12.55 -9.41
N PHE A 319 -1.54 -12.37 -8.75
CA PHE A 319 -1.59 -12.03 -7.34
C PHE A 319 -1.16 -13.22 -6.49
N GLN A 320 -0.11 -13.04 -5.70
CA GLN A 320 0.18 -13.88 -4.56
C GLN A 320 0.38 -12.98 -3.35
N ALA A 321 -0.57 -13.02 -2.43
CA ALA A 321 -0.35 -12.54 -1.09
C ALA A 321 -0.12 -13.78 -0.21
N SER A 322 1.07 -13.89 0.36
CA SER A 322 1.37 -14.82 1.46
C SER A 322 0.98 -14.17 2.79
N PRO A 323 0.34 -14.86 3.76
CA PRO A 323 -0.77 -15.82 3.67
C PRO A 323 -2.02 -15.30 4.48
N PRO A 324 -3.23 -15.91 4.40
CA PRO A 324 -3.51 -17.29 4.83
C PRO A 324 -3.86 -18.26 3.67
N PRO A 325 -3.67 -19.58 3.88
CA PRO A 325 -3.75 -20.62 2.85
C PRO A 325 -5.16 -20.85 2.27
N ASP A 326 -6.19 -20.28 2.86
CA ASP A 326 -7.58 -20.70 2.75
C ASP A 326 -8.42 -19.98 1.66
N GLN A 327 -7.92 -18.91 1.02
CA GLN A 327 -8.74 -18.09 0.11
C GLN A 327 -8.33 -18.15 -1.38
N PRO A 328 -9.28 -18.17 -2.34
CA PRO A 328 -8.98 -18.05 -3.77
C PRO A 328 -8.26 -16.74 -4.18
N PHE A 329 -7.37 -16.78 -5.18
CA PHE A 329 -6.54 -15.64 -5.57
C PHE A 329 -7.33 -14.40 -6.03
N TYR A 330 -8.47 -14.59 -6.71
CA TYR A 330 -9.32 -13.47 -7.14
C TYR A 330 -9.96 -12.73 -5.97
N ASN A 331 -10.35 -13.44 -4.91
CA ASN A 331 -10.85 -12.83 -3.68
C ASN A 331 -9.75 -12.00 -3.04
N ARG A 332 -8.52 -12.52 -2.95
CA ARG A 332 -7.37 -11.77 -2.38
C ARG A 332 -7.08 -10.48 -3.14
N ALA A 333 -7.02 -10.53 -4.47
CA ALA A 333 -6.81 -9.35 -5.30
C ALA A 333 -7.92 -8.31 -5.08
N ASN A 334 -9.17 -8.77 -4.99
CA ASN A 334 -10.32 -7.91 -4.73
C ASN A 334 -10.32 -7.31 -3.31
N PHE A 335 -10.00 -8.10 -2.28
CA PHE A 335 -9.91 -7.66 -0.88
C PHE A 335 -8.80 -6.61 -0.73
N ASN A 336 -7.62 -6.86 -1.30
CA ASN A 336 -6.51 -5.91 -1.22
C ASN A 336 -6.84 -4.62 -1.96
N ARG A 337 -7.51 -4.70 -3.12
CA ARG A 337 -8.01 -3.52 -3.83
C ARG A 337 -9.04 -2.74 -3.02
N SER A 338 -10.05 -3.40 -2.46
CA SER A 338 -11.14 -2.72 -1.74
C SER A 338 -10.64 -2.02 -0.48
N ARG A 339 -9.76 -2.69 0.29
CA ARG A 339 -9.11 -2.12 1.47
C ARG A 339 -8.22 -0.94 1.12
N GLU A 340 -7.28 -1.13 0.19
CA GLU A 340 -6.33 -0.08 -0.19
C GLU A 340 -7.02 1.14 -0.81
N ALA A 341 -7.93 0.92 -1.77
CA ALA A 341 -8.68 2.02 -2.39
C ALA A 341 -9.60 2.72 -1.38
N GLY A 342 -10.19 1.99 -0.44
CA GLY A 342 -11.03 2.56 0.61
C GLY A 342 -10.24 3.45 1.58
N ALA A 343 -9.03 3.03 1.96
CA ALA A 343 -8.13 3.84 2.79
C ALA A 343 -7.73 5.13 2.08
N TYR A 344 -7.26 5.05 0.83
CA TYR A 344 -6.93 6.24 0.04
C TYR A 344 -8.13 7.16 -0.21
N GLU A 345 -9.31 6.60 -0.46
CA GLU A 345 -10.53 7.38 -0.65
C GLU A 345 -10.94 8.12 0.63
N GLN A 346 -10.79 7.48 1.80
CA GLN A 346 -11.02 8.15 3.09
C GLN A 346 -10.04 9.31 3.28
N LEU A 347 -8.74 9.08 3.05
CA LEU A 347 -7.71 10.12 3.16
C LEU A 347 -7.94 11.25 2.17
N ARG A 348 -8.41 10.96 0.95
CA ARG A 348 -8.79 11.98 -0.02
C ARG A 348 -9.96 12.83 0.47
N LYS A 349 -11.00 12.22 1.02
CA LYS A 349 -12.18 12.94 1.56
C LYS A 349 -11.84 13.85 2.73
N THR A 350 -10.87 13.47 3.54
CA THR A 350 -10.38 14.28 4.66
C THR A 350 -9.22 15.19 4.28
N ASN A 351 -8.91 15.35 2.98
CA ASN A 351 -7.82 16.17 2.48
C ASN A 351 -6.45 15.83 3.15
N CYS A 352 -6.18 14.54 3.33
CA CYS A 352 -4.99 13.95 3.93
C CYS A 352 -4.18 13.11 2.91
N HIS A 353 -4.18 13.51 1.64
CA HIS A 353 -3.48 12.82 0.55
C HIS A 353 -2.68 13.82 -0.31
N GLY A 354 -1.62 13.35 -0.97
CA GLY A 354 -0.72 14.21 -1.74
C GLY A 354 0.19 15.05 -0.86
N ALA A 355 1.16 15.77 -1.44
CA ALA A 355 2.04 16.63 -0.67
C ALA A 355 1.24 17.75 0.05
N PRO A 356 1.53 18.05 1.33
CA PRO A 356 2.64 17.53 2.14
C PRO A 356 2.30 16.28 2.98
N HIS A 357 1.12 15.69 2.82
CA HIS A 357 0.63 14.57 3.63
C HIS A 357 1.36 13.26 3.35
N LEU A 358 1.39 12.37 4.34
CA LEU A 358 2.09 11.10 4.26
C LEU A 358 1.58 10.20 3.12
N ALA A 359 0.27 10.17 2.87
CA ALA A 359 -0.27 9.39 1.77
C ALA A 359 0.01 10.05 0.41
N PRO A 360 0.40 9.28 -0.63
CA PRO A 360 0.44 9.76 -2.01
C PRO A 360 -0.91 10.32 -2.46
N ALA A 361 -0.90 11.26 -3.41
CA ALA A 361 -2.15 11.74 -3.98
C ALA A 361 -2.89 10.60 -4.70
N TYR A 362 -4.08 10.25 -4.21
CA TYR A 362 -4.98 9.29 -4.85
C TYR A 362 -5.80 9.91 -5.98
N PHE A 363 -5.73 9.31 -7.17
CA PHE A 363 -6.45 9.74 -8.37
C PHE A 363 -7.69 8.90 -8.69
N GLY A 364 -7.90 7.82 -7.97
CA GLY A 364 -9.06 6.94 -8.12
C GLY A 364 -8.71 5.48 -8.39
N ALA A 365 -9.75 4.67 -8.40
CA ALA A 365 -9.69 3.27 -8.76
C ALA A 365 -10.37 3.07 -10.12
N PHE A 366 -9.86 2.08 -10.85
CA PHE A 366 -10.19 1.80 -12.22
C PHE A 366 -10.22 0.29 -12.45
N THR A 367 -10.74 -0.09 -13.62
CA THR A 367 -10.60 -1.43 -14.16
C THR A 367 -9.94 -1.36 -15.53
N ALA A 368 -9.02 -2.29 -15.78
CA ALA A 368 -8.42 -2.53 -17.09
C ALA A 368 -8.94 -3.86 -17.65
N GLU A 369 -9.10 -3.97 -18.96
CA GLU A 369 -9.25 -5.26 -19.63
C GLU A 369 -7.88 -5.72 -20.13
N ILE A 370 -7.35 -6.76 -19.51
CA ILE A 370 -6.04 -7.33 -19.82
C ILE A 370 -6.26 -8.65 -20.53
N ARG A 371 -5.57 -8.85 -21.65
CA ARG A 371 -5.65 -10.09 -22.42
C ARG A 371 -4.56 -11.03 -21.95
N THR A 372 -4.90 -12.31 -21.84
CA THR A 372 -3.88 -13.36 -21.80
C THR A 372 -3.40 -13.63 -23.23
N THR A 373 -2.13 -13.96 -23.32
CA THR A 373 -1.40 -14.46 -24.49
C THR A 373 -1.10 -15.96 -24.39
N ASN A 374 -1.43 -16.60 -23.25
CA ASN A 374 -1.14 -18.00 -23.02
C ASN A 374 -2.15 -18.91 -23.74
N PRO A 375 -1.75 -19.63 -24.79
CA PRO A 375 -2.66 -20.49 -25.54
C PRO A 375 -3.27 -21.61 -24.68
N ALA A 376 -2.59 -22.05 -23.61
CA ALA A 376 -3.12 -23.08 -22.70
C ALA A 376 -4.32 -22.59 -21.87
N LEU A 377 -4.40 -21.28 -21.60
CA LEU A 377 -5.50 -20.67 -20.84
C LEU A 377 -6.67 -20.25 -21.72
N ILE A 378 -6.36 -19.94 -22.98
CA ILE A 378 -7.29 -19.41 -23.97
C ILE A 378 -8.15 -20.53 -24.57
N GLY A 379 -7.63 -21.77 -24.63
CA GLY A 379 -8.28 -22.85 -25.35
C GLY A 379 -8.52 -22.45 -26.82
N ASP A 380 -9.71 -22.77 -27.34
CA ASP A 380 -10.13 -22.42 -28.70
C ASP A 380 -10.72 -21.00 -28.83
N GLU A 381 -10.80 -20.23 -27.73
CA GLU A 381 -11.39 -18.89 -27.66
C GLU A 381 -10.29 -17.81 -27.59
N PRO A 382 -9.70 -17.38 -28.73
CA PRO A 382 -8.45 -16.60 -28.80
C PRO A 382 -8.41 -15.25 -28.07
N PHE A 383 -9.49 -14.81 -27.40
CA PHE A 383 -9.67 -13.41 -27.01
C PHE A 383 -10.46 -13.14 -25.73
N LEU A 384 -10.43 -13.99 -24.70
CA LEU A 384 -11.09 -13.66 -23.41
C LEU A 384 -10.26 -12.62 -22.62
N PRO A 385 -10.68 -11.33 -22.53
CA PRO A 385 -10.03 -10.40 -21.62
C PRO A 385 -10.45 -10.71 -20.19
N ARG A 386 -9.49 -10.68 -19.27
CA ARG A 386 -9.78 -10.60 -17.83
C ARG A 386 -9.83 -9.14 -17.41
N SER A 387 -10.67 -8.85 -16.42
CA SER A 387 -10.74 -7.48 -15.90
C SER A 387 -9.98 -7.37 -14.58
N VAL A 388 -9.05 -6.41 -14.57
CA VAL A 388 -8.03 -6.21 -13.54
C VAL A 388 -8.30 -4.91 -12.82
N GLY A 389 -8.29 -4.94 -11.49
CA GLY A 389 -8.38 -3.72 -10.69
C GLY A 389 -7.10 -2.90 -10.77
N VAL A 390 -7.23 -1.57 -10.87
CA VAL A 390 -6.10 -0.65 -10.91
C VAL A 390 -6.33 0.52 -9.97
N ILE A 391 -5.33 0.85 -9.15
CA ILE A 391 -5.31 2.07 -8.33
C ILE A 391 -4.29 3.03 -8.93
N LEU A 392 -4.68 4.29 -9.16
CA LEU A 392 -3.77 5.34 -9.64
C LEU A 392 -3.36 6.28 -8.50
N LEU A 393 -2.06 6.49 -8.36
CA LEU A 393 -1.42 7.27 -7.30
C LEU A 393 -0.40 8.27 -7.87
N GLU A 394 -0.06 9.27 -7.06
CA GLU A 394 1.09 10.15 -7.24
C GLU A 394 2.36 9.35 -7.50
N HIS A 395 3.14 9.76 -8.51
CA HIS A 395 4.49 9.26 -8.68
C HIS A 395 5.46 10.05 -7.80
N ILE A 396 6.04 9.35 -6.83
CA ILE A 396 7.08 9.88 -5.95
C ILE A 396 8.42 9.39 -6.50
N ASP A 397 9.22 10.31 -7.02
CA ASP A 397 10.56 10.04 -7.57
C ASP A 397 11.59 9.89 -6.44
N GLY A 398 11.44 8.81 -5.69
CA GLY A 398 12.21 8.48 -4.49
C GLY A 398 12.45 6.98 -4.35
N VAL A 399 13.00 6.60 -3.20
CA VAL A 399 13.32 5.21 -2.86
C VAL A 399 12.82 4.90 -1.45
N SER A 400 12.66 3.61 -1.13
CA SER A 400 12.29 3.22 0.23
C SER A 400 13.45 3.47 1.21
N ILE A 401 13.13 3.72 2.48
CA ILE A 401 14.13 3.82 3.56
C ILE A 401 14.98 2.55 3.60
N SER A 402 14.36 1.39 3.48
CA SER A 402 15.04 0.09 3.44
C SER A 402 16.07 0.02 2.30
N SER A 403 15.75 0.53 1.11
CA SER A 403 16.68 0.58 -0.03
C SER A 403 17.87 1.52 0.20
N LEU A 404 17.79 2.44 1.17
CA LEU A 404 18.88 3.36 1.53
C LEU A 404 19.76 2.84 2.65
N CYS A 405 19.48 1.65 3.17
CA CYS A 405 20.16 1.13 4.33
C CYS A 405 20.70 -0.27 4.03
N ASP A 406 21.83 -0.60 4.66
CA ASP A 406 22.21 -1.99 4.88
C ASP A 406 21.54 -2.51 6.15
N ARG A 407 21.34 -3.83 6.22
CA ARG A 407 20.79 -4.52 7.39
C ARG A 407 21.61 -5.75 7.72
N HIS A 408 22.08 -5.87 8.97
CA HIS A 408 22.72 -7.09 9.47
C HIS A 408 21.65 -8.09 9.89
N GLY A 409 21.10 -8.82 8.91
CA GLY A 409 20.01 -9.78 9.13
C GLY A 409 18.61 -9.13 9.03
N PRO A 410 17.54 -9.94 9.12
CA PRO A 410 16.16 -9.47 8.90
C PRO A 410 15.67 -8.49 9.97
N GLU A 411 16.23 -8.54 11.18
CA GLU A 411 15.82 -7.72 12.34
C GLU A 411 16.89 -6.67 12.73
N GLY A 412 18.02 -6.61 12.03
CA GLY A 412 19.12 -5.71 12.41
C GLY A 412 18.76 -4.23 12.29
N ALA A 413 19.47 -3.38 13.03
CA ALA A 413 19.36 -1.92 12.86
C ALA A 413 19.70 -1.50 11.41
N LEU A 414 19.02 -0.48 10.92
CA LEU A 414 19.25 0.13 9.61
C LEU A 414 20.58 0.91 9.64
N THR A 415 21.45 0.64 8.67
CA THR A 415 22.71 1.39 8.50
C THR A 415 22.64 2.24 7.22
N PRO A 416 22.42 3.57 7.31
CA PRO A 416 22.27 4.43 6.12
C PRO A 416 23.49 4.44 5.21
N ARG A 417 23.26 4.27 3.90
CA ARG A 417 24.25 4.34 2.83
C ARG A 417 24.25 5.72 2.19
N TYR A 418 25.11 6.60 2.70
CA TYR A 418 25.18 8.00 2.25
C TYR A 418 25.52 8.16 0.76
N HIS A 419 26.26 7.21 0.16
CA HIS A 419 26.67 7.26 -1.24
C HIS A 419 25.54 6.89 -2.22
N ASP A 420 24.48 6.24 -1.75
CA ASP A 420 23.34 5.80 -2.56
C ASP A 420 22.16 6.76 -2.49
N ALA A 421 22.34 7.95 -1.90
CA ALA A 421 21.28 8.94 -1.77
C ALA A 421 20.69 9.31 -3.14
N PRO A 422 19.36 9.20 -3.34
CA PRO A 422 18.72 9.40 -4.62
C PRO A 422 18.94 10.84 -5.08
N ARG A 423 19.05 11.00 -6.40
CA ARG A 423 19.12 12.31 -7.05
C ARG A 423 18.03 12.41 -8.09
N ASN A 424 17.26 13.49 -8.04
CA ASN A 424 16.27 13.83 -9.04
C ASN A 424 16.42 15.31 -9.47
N ALA A 425 15.41 15.85 -10.15
CA ALA A 425 15.39 17.24 -10.61
C ALA A 425 15.52 18.29 -9.49
N PHE A 426 15.23 17.94 -8.23
CA PHE A 426 15.32 18.82 -7.07
C PHE A 426 16.65 18.73 -6.32
N GLY A 427 17.57 17.85 -6.76
CA GLY A 427 18.89 17.68 -6.16
C GLY A 427 19.10 16.28 -5.61
N GLN A 428 20.12 16.15 -4.74
CA GLN A 428 20.43 14.91 -4.02
C GLN A 428 19.79 14.95 -2.64
N LEU A 429 19.23 13.82 -2.20
CA LEU A 429 18.64 13.70 -0.87
C LEU A 429 19.72 13.89 0.20
N ASP A 430 19.50 14.79 1.15
CA ASP A 430 20.39 14.91 2.31
C ASP A 430 20.09 13.79 3.32
N MET A 431 21.09 12.93 3.52
CA MET A 431 21.02 11.78 4.43
C MET A 431 21.69 12.07 5.78
N SER A 432 22.08 13.32 6.05
CA SER A 432 22.65 13.73 7.33
C SER A 432 21.76 13.32 8.52
N PRO A 433 22.31 13.10 9.72
CA PRO A 433 21.51 12.75 10.89
C PRO A 433 20.36 13.73 11.16
N ALA A 434 20.60 15.03 10.98
CA ALA A 434 19.57 16.06 11.15
C ALA A 434 18.43 15.92 10.13
N SER A 435 18.76 15.72 8.85
CA SER A 435 17.76 15.55 7.79
C SER A 435 16.97 14.25 7.94
N ARG A 436 17.59 13.16 8.42
CA ARG A 436 16.85 11.92 8.75
C ARG A 436 15.86 12.12 9.89
N LEU A 437 16.22 12.88 10.92
CA LEU A 437 15.29 13.25 12.01
C LEU A 437 14.16 14.16 11.53
N ASP A 438 14.42 15.08 10.60
CA ASP A 438 13.36 15.90 9.96
C ASP A 438 12.40 15.05 9.11
N MET A 439 12.92 14.04 8.41
CA MET A 439 12.10 13.06 7.70
C MET A 439 11.25 12.23 8.67
N LEU A 440 11.83 11.78 9.79
CA LEU A 440 11.11 11.06 10.85
C LEU A 440 10.02 11.94 11.46
N LYS A 441 10.31 13.23 11.71
CA LYS A 441 9.31 14.21 12.16
C LYS A 441 8.14 14.29 11.18
N THR A 442 8.43 14.43 9.88
CA THR A 442 7.41 14.48 8.83
C THR A 442 6.57 13.20 8.79
N PHE A 443 7.22 12.05 8.95
CA PHE A 443 6.54 10.76 9.02
C PHE A 443 5.56 10.69 10.21
N MET A 444 6.01 11.03 11.42
CA MET A 444 5.20 10.95 12.63
C MET A 444 4.01 11.92 12.62
N ASP A 445 4.20 13.16 12.18
CA ASP A 445 3.10 14.12 11.97
C ASP A 445 2.05 13.57 11.01
N GLY A 446 2.52 13.11 9.84
CA GLY A 446 1.64 12.53 8.84
C GLY A 446 0.90 11.28 9.32
N PHE A 447 1.56 10.44 10.13
CA PHE A 447 0.97 9.23 10.71
C PHE A 447 -0.15 9.56 11.71
N VAL A 448 0.02 10.54 12.60
CA VAL A 448 -1.07 10.93 13.51
C VAL A 448 -2.22 11.62 12.82
N ARG A 449 -1.96 12.36 11.72
CA ARG A 449 -3.00 12.99 10.91
C ARG A 449 -3.87 11.98 10.16
N GLN A 450 -3.29 10.90 9.62
CA GLN A 450 -4.10 9.83 9.01
C GLN A 450 -4.93 9.07 10.06
N LEU A 451 -4.38 8.85 11.26
CA LEU A 451 -5.13 8.26 12.37
C LEU A 451 -6.34 9.13 12.74
N PHE A 452 -6.11 10.44 12.84
CA PHE A 452 -7.16 11.42 13.06
C PHE A 452 -8.21 11.45 11.94
N ALA A 453 -7.80 11.19 10.70
CA ALA A 453 -8.69 11.03 9.54
C ALA A 453 -9.48 9.69 9.53
N GLY A 454 -9.30 8.84 10.54
CA GLY A 454 -9.98 7.55 10.67
C GLY A 454 -9.34 6.43 9.84
N VAL A 455 -8.06 6.55 9.48
CA VAL A 455 -7.30 5.49 8.81
C VAL A 455 -6.18 4.98 9.72
N TYR A 456 -6.30 3.72 10.12
CA TYR A 456 -5.38 3.03 11.01
C TYR A 456 -4.53 2.02 10.24
N GLN A 457 -3.22 1.98 10.47
CA GLN A 457 -2.37 0.94 9.90
C GLN A 457 -2.30 -0.23 10.88
N GLU A 458 -2.79 -1.43 10.51
CA GLU A 458 -2.69 -2.60 11.38
C GLU A 458 -1.30 -3.22 11.38
N GLU A 459 -0.65 -3.23 10.22
CA GLU A 459 0.71 -3.76 10.11
C GLU A 459 1.72 -2.83 10.80
N ALA A 460 2.76 -3.43 11.38
CA ALA A 460 3.89 -2.70 11.92
C ALA A 460 4.50 -1.79 10.84
N ILE A 461 5.04 -0.65 11.27
CA ILE A 461 5.74 0.27 10.39
C ILE A 461 6.91 -0.47 9.75
N SER A 462 6.97 -0.44 8.42
CA SER A 462 8.06 -1.06 7.66
C SER A 462 8.86 -0.01 6.88
N PRO A 463 10.21 -0.03 6.94
CA PRO A 463 11.04 0.85 6.12
C PRO A 463 10.90 0.60 4.61
N ASP A 464 10.38 -0.55 4.19
CA ASP A 464 10.06 -0.82 2.79
C ASP A 464 8.83 -0.04 2.30
N HIS A 465 7.96 0.36 3.23
CA HIS A 465 6.70 1.05 2.95
C HIS A 465 6.80 2.56 3.14
N ILE A 466 7.99 3.11 3.42
CA ILE A 466 8.22 4.55 3.54
C ILE A 466 9.17 4.98 2.43
N LEU A 467 8.67 5.80 1.50
CA LEU A 467 9.44 6.41 0.43
C LEU A 467 9.97 7.77 0.88
N VAL A 468 11.23 8.04 0.53
CA VAL A 468 11.85 9.35 0.68
C VAL A 468 12.38 9.84 -0.67
N ALA A 469 12.13 11.11 -0.98
CA ALA A 469 12.55 11.72 -2.24
C ALA A 469 13.09 13.15 -2.00
N PRO A 470 14.09 13.61 -2.76
CA PRO A 470 14.41 15.02 -2.82
C PRO A 470 13.19 15.80 -3.32
N ALA A 471 12.86 16.92 -2.66
CA ALA A 471 11.76 17.79 -3.08
C ALA A 471 12.20 19.26 -3.08
N ALA A 472 11.32 20.11 -3.60
CA ALA A 472 11.55 21.55 -3.64
C ALA A 472 11.81 22.12 -2.24
N HIS A 473 12.55 23.25 -2.19
CA HIS A 473 12.89 23.96 -0.95
C HIS A 473 13.78 23.17 0.03
N GLY A 474 14.46 22.13 -0.44
CA GLY A 474 15.44 21.38 0.35
C GLY A 474 14.85 20.48 1.43
N ARG A 475 13.52 20.39 1.55
CA ARG A 475 12.85 19.41 2.42
C ARG A 475 12.59 18.14 1.63
N ALA A 476 12.82 16.99 2.24
CA ALA A 476 12.51 15.71 1.61
C ALA A 476 11.00 15.48 1.59
N ARG A 477 10.49 14.90 0.49
CA ARG A 477 9.15 14.33 0.44
C ARG A 477 9.21 12.96 1.11
N VAL A 478 8.48 12.81 2.21
CA VAL A 478 8.30 11.53 2.92
C VAL A 478 6.90 11.03 2.67
N ALA A 479 6.73 9.80 2.19
CA ALA A 479 5.42 9.22 1.96
C ALA A 479 5.35 7.77 2.45
N MET A 480 4.22 7.40 3.06
CA MET A 480 3.92 6.00 3.34
C MET A 480 3.12 5.44 2.17
N ILE A 481 3.44 4.23 1.77
CA ILE A 481 2.69 3.46 0.76
C ILE A 481 2.11 2.22 1.44
N HIS A 482 1.48 1.34 0.65
CA HIS A 482 1.04 0.03 1.15
C HIS A 482 -0.15 0.07 2.12
N TYR A 483 -1.17 0.90 1.81
CA TYR A 483 -2.40 1.01 2.61
C TYR A 483 -3.37 -0.18 2.49
N ARG A 484 -2.91 -1.33 1.97
CA ARG A 484 -3.77 -2.51 1.79
C ARG A 484 -4.15 -3.14 3.13
N ASP A 485 -3.30 -2.96 4.14
CA ASP A 485 -3.46 -3.48 5.50
C ASP A 485 -3.90 -2.36 6.47
N SER A 486 -4.48 -1.29 5.92
CA SER A 486 -5.10 -0.22 6.70
C SER A 486 -6.58 -0.51 6.98
N LEU A 487 -7.03 -0.13 8.17
CA LEU A 487 -8.43 -0.05 8.55
C LEU A 487 -8.98 1.36 8.33
N VAL A 488 -10.18 1.43 7.79
CA VAL A 488 -10.99 2.65 7.69
C VAL A 488 -12.06 2.57 8.76
N ASP A 489 -11.87 3.29 9.84
CA ASP A 489 -12.64 3.14 11.07
C ASP A 489 -14.16 3.27 10.84
N CYS A 490 -14.57 4.27 10.07
CA CYS A 490 -15.99 4.51 9.75
C CYS A 490 -16.64 3.42 8.87
N LYS A 491 -15.84 2.45 8.37
CA LYS A 491 -16.28 1.31 7.57
C LYS A 491 -16.21 -0.02 8.33
N CYS A 492 -15.60 -0.05 9.51
CA CYS A 492 -15.58 -1.23 10.37
C CYS A 492 -17.00 -1.56 10.88
N MET A 493 -17.24 -2.82 11.22
CA MET A 493 -18.51 -3.26 11.84
C MET A 493 -18.77 -2.57 13.18
N LYS A 494 -17.68 -2.29 13.91
CA LYS A 494 -17.68 -1.56 15.18
C LYS A 494 -16.70 -0.39 15.07
N PRO A 495 -17.10 0.74 14.47
CA PRO A 495 -16.26 1.93 14.41
C PRO A 495 -15.87 2.39 15.82
N GLN A 496 -14.58 2.62 16.04
CA GLN A 496 -14.06 3.07 17.33
C GLN A 496 -14.24 4.59 17.50
N ARG A 497 -14.18 5.36 16.41
CA ARG A 497 -14.33 6.83 16.38
C ARG A 497 -13.47 7.53 17.41
N LYS A 498 -12.26 6.98 17.64
CA LYS A 498 -11.38 7.33 18.75
C LYS A 498 -11.06 8.83 18.81
N TYR A 499 -11.08 9.50 17.66
CA TYR A 499 -10.68 10.89 17.52
C TYR A 499 -11.78 11.82 17.01
N ASP A 500 -13.02 11.34 16.82
CA ASP A 500 -14.11 12.14 16.22
C ASP A 500 -14.45 13.41 17.05
N ASP A 501 -14.30 13.31 18.38
CA ASP A 501 -14.60 14.41 19.31
C ASP A 501 -13.41 15.34 19.59
N PHE A 502 -12.24 15.07 19.01
CA PHE A 502 -11.04 15.86 19.26
C PHE A 502 -10.90 16.97 18.20
N PRO A 503 -10.57 18.21 18.60
CA PRO A 503 -10.41 19.31 17.64
C PRO A 503 -9.11 19.22 16.83
N HIS A 504 -8.14 18.43 17.30
CA HIS A 504 -6.80 18.30 16.73
C HIS A 504 -6.35 16.83 16.71
N PRO A 505 -5.44 16.45 15.79
CA PRO A 505 -4.80 15.14 15.81
C PRO A 505 -4.14 14.83 17.15
N PRO A 506 -4.02 13.55 17.55
CA PRO A 506 -3.30 13.19 18.76
C PRO A 506 -1.83 13.63 18.66
N HIS A 507 -1.24 14.06 19.77
CA HIS A 507 0.17 14.40 19.81
C HIS A 507 1.03 13.17 19.45
N PRO A 508 2.07 13.27 18.59
CA PRO A 508 2.86 12.12 18.12
C PRO A 508 3.41 11.22 19.23
N TYR A 509 3.86 11.79 20.36
CA TYR A 509 4.25 11.01 21.53
C TYR A 509 3.19 9.98 21.97
N THR A 510 1.90 10.30 21.91
CA THR A 510 0.86 9.37 22.39
C THR A 510 0.81 8.06 21.60
N ILE A 511 1.32 8.07 20.37
CA ILE A 511 1.43 6.91 19.49
C ILE A 511 2.83 6.31 19.53
N PHE A 512 3.86 7.14 19.64
CA PHE A 512 5.26 6.75 19.48
C PHE A 512 6.09 6.79 20.78
N LYS A 513 5.44 6.88 21.95
CA LYS A 513 6.11 6.83 23.27
C LYS A 513 6.92 5.55 23.45
N ASP A 514 6.39 4.44 22.93
CA ASP A 514 7.00 3.14 23.07
C ASP A 514 7.90 2.90 21.85
N ALA A 515 9.17 2.60 22.12
CA ALA A 515 10.18 2.28 21.13
C ALA A 515 9.73 1.19 20.13
N TYR A 516 8.75 0.36 20.54
CA TYR A 516 8.13 -0.67 19.73
C TYR A 516 7.64 -0.15 18.37
N HIS A 517 6.95 0.99 18.33
CA HIS A 517 6.37 1.52 17.08
C HIS A 517 7.42 2.02 16.07
N LEU A 518 8.61 2.38 16.54
CA LEU A 518 9.71 2.87 15.71
C LEU A 518 10.86 1.87 15.58
N SER A 519 10.74 0.69 16.20
CA SER A 519 11.80 -0.34 16.23
C SER A 519 12.28 -0.75 14.83
N ALA A 520 11.37 -0.87 13.86
CA ALA A 520 11.73 -1.19 12.49
C ALA A 520 12.55 -0.08 11.78
N LEU A 521 12.59 1.12 12.35
CA LEU A 521 13.38 2.26 11.89
C LEU A 521 14.62 2.49 12.76
N GLU A 522 14.98 1.56 13.65
CA GLU A 522 16.21 1.63 14.44
C GLU A 522 17.41 1.87 13.51
N GLY A 523 18.30 2.79 13.88
CA GLY A 523 19.45 3.23 13.08
C GLY A 523 19.13 4.34 12.07
N TRP A 524 17.84 4.55 11.74
CA TRP A 524 17.40 5.77 11.05
C TRP A 524 17.41 7.00 11.97
N PHE A 525 17.20 6.79 13.26
CA PHE A 525 17.50 7.73 14.35
C PHE A 525 18.67 7.19 15.17
N PRO A 526 19.27 7.99 16.08
CA PRO A 526 20.41 7.54 16.87
C PRO A 526 20.07 6.28 17.69
N CYS A 527 20.82 5.19 17.50
CA CYS A 527 20.49 3.89 18.10
C CYS A 527 20.47 3.92 19.63
N GLN A 528 21.27 4.79 20.25
CA GLN A 528 21.29 4.96 21.70
C GLN A 528 19.94 5.42 22.28
N TRP A 529 19.03 5.96 21.46
CA TRP A 529 17.67 6.30 21.90
C TRP A 529 16.81 5.08 22.23
N MET A 530 17.22 3.88 21.81
CA MET A 530 16.57 2.61 22.16
C MET A 530 17.08 2.03 23.49
N ASP A 531 18.13 2.62 24.07
CA ASP A 531 18.67 2.17 25.35
C ASP A 531 17.67 2.47 26.48
N LYS A 532 17.47 1.51 27.38
CA LYS A 532 16.47 1.61 28.47
C LYS A 532 16.67 2.82 29.40
N ASP A 533 17.90 3.31 29.50
CA ASP A 533 18.27 4.43 30.36
C ASP A 533 18.26 5.78 29.61
N ASN A 534 17.77 5.80 28.36
CA ASN A 534 17.77 6.97 27.50
C ASN A 534 16.34 7.45 27.19
N ASP A 535 15.97 8.57 27.81
CA ASP A 535 14.66 9.19 27.62
C ASP A 535 14.57 10.02 26.32
N GLU A 536 15.62 10.10 25.49
CA GLU A 536 15.62 10.94 24.29
C GLU A 536 14.52 10.56 23.28
N LEU A 537 14.18 9.26 23.13
CA LEU A 537 13.09 8.84 22.22
C LEU A 537 11.73 9.34 22.70
N GLU A 538 11.57 9.51 24.00
CA GLU A 538 10.35 10.02 24.63
C GLU A 538 10.33 11.56 24.64
N GLU A 539 11.44 12.19 24.99
CA GLU A 539 11.56 13.64 25.09
C GLU A 539 11.57 14.31 23.71
N TRP A 540 12.17 13.68 22.70
CA TRP A 540 12.35 14.30 21.39
C TRP A 540 11.01 14.60 20.70
N PRO A 541 10.01 13.69 20.63
CA PRO A 541 8.70 14.01 20.09
C PRO A 541 8.01 15.13 20.87
N ILE A 542 8.13 15.16 22.20
CA ILE A 542 7.54 16.22 23.04
C ILE A 542 8.13 17.58 22.64
N LYS A 543 9.47 17.70 22.60
CA LYS A 543 10.15 18.95 22.21
C LYS A 543 9.91 19.33 20.75
N THR A 544 9.75 18.35 19.86
CA THR A 544 9.67 18.55 18.42
C THR A 544 8.27 18.98 17.96
N PHE A 545 7.24 18.57 18.69
CA PHE A 545 5.82 18.82 18.42
C PHE A 545 5.15 19.67 19.51
N ASP A 546 5.94 20.50 20.21
CA ASP A 546 5.48 21.49 21.19
C ASP A 546 4.79 22.69 20.50
N ASP A 547 3.74 22.40 19.73
CA ASP A 547 2.88 23.39 19.09
C ASP A 547 1.40 23.04 19.28
N ASP A 548 0.54 24.05 19.16
CA ASP A 548 -0.91 23.92 19.35
C ASP A 548 -1.61 23.20 18.18
N ALA A 549 -0.88 22.65 17.20
CA ALA A 549 -1.49 21.93 16.07
C ALA A 549 -1.95 20.53 16.46
N PHE A 550 -1.55 20.04 17.63
CA PHE A 550 -1.91 18.73 18.17
C PHE A 550 -2.76 18.85 19.43
N GLY A 551 -3.55 17.81 19.71
CA GLY A 551 -4.27 17.68 20.96
C GLY A 551 -3.31 17.67 22.16
N PRO A 552 -3.80 17.96 23.37
CA PRO A 552 -2.97 18.05 24.56
C PRO A 552 -2.15 16.77 24.72
N TYR A 553 -0.85 16.94 24.96
CA TYR A 553 -0.04 15.87 25.50
C TYR A 553 -0.65 15.49 26.86
N HIS A 554 -1.28 14.32 26.92
CA HIS A 554 -1.61 13.69 28.18
C HIS A 554 -0.42 12.81 28.53
N PRO A 555 0.54 13.27 29.37
CA PRO A 555 1.30 12.31 30.12
C PRO A 555 0.22 11.64 30.94
N LEU A 556 -0.12 10.39 30.59
CA LEU A 556 -0.63 9.52 31.62
C LEU A 556 0.37 9.70 32.74
N LYS A 557 -0.03 10.32 33.84
CA LYS A 557 0.73 10.28 35.08
C LYS A 557 0.87 8.78 35.31
N ILE A 558 1.97 8.20 34.85
CA ILE A 558 2.42 6.89 35.28
C ILE A 558 2.44 7.11 36.77
N GLY A 559 1.44 6.57 37.44
CA GLY A 559 1.41 6.58 38.87
C GLY A 559 2.70 5.87 39.24
N THR A 560 3.72 6.65 39.61
CA THR A 560 4.65 6.19 40.61
C THR A 560 3.74 5.68 41.70
N SER A 561 3.61 4.36 41.78
CA SER A 561 2.96 3.72 42.88
C SER A 561 3.77 4.18 44.08
N ASP A 562 3.33 5.28 44.69
CA ASP A 562 3.69 5.63 46.05
C ASP A 562 3.10 4.51 46.90
N SER A 563 3.83 3.40 46.95
CA SER A 563 3.74 2.36 47.95
C SER A 563 4.23 2.94 49.28
N GLY A 564 3.58 4.01 49.72
CA GLY A 564 4.04 4.90 50.78
C GLY A 564 2.94 5.84 51.26
N GLY A 565 1.69 5.38 51.31
CA GLY A 565 0.57 6.13 51.88
C GLY A 565 -0.11 5.33 52.99
N GLU A 566 0.34 5.52 54.22
CA GLU A 566 -0.31 5.02 55.44
C GLU A 566 -1.83 5.25 55.40
N ARG A 567 -2.61 4.17 55.56
CA ARG A 567 -4.02 4.26 55.91
C ARG A 567 -4.13 4.90 57.29
N LYS A 568 -4.42 6.19 57.37
CA LYS A 568 -5.01 6.78 58.58
C LYS A 568 -6.49 6.45 58.63
N ALA A 569 -6.86 5.70 59.67
CA ALA A 569 -8.22 5.50 60.12
C ALA A 569 -8.76 6.75 60.82
N GLY A 570 -10.08 6.97 60.72
CA GLY A 570 -10.82 8.04 61.40
C GLY A 570 -10.97 9.28 60.51
N GLU A 571 -12.14 9.84 60.25
CA GLU A 571 -13.21 10.10 61.21
C GLU A 571 -14.55 10.27 60.45
N VAL A 572 -15.59 9.67 61.02
CA VAL A 572 -17.00 9.97 60.70
C VAL A 572 -17.40 11.16 61.58
N VAL A 573 -17.80 12.27 60.97
CA VAL A 573 -18.88 13.17 61.47
C VAL A 573 -19.64 13.72 60.27
#